data_AF-A0A101QT02-F1
#
_entry.id   AF-A0A101QT02-F1
#
_cell.length_a   1.000
_cell.length_b   1.000
_cell.length_c   1.000
_cell.angle_alpha   90.00
_cell.angle_beta   90.00
_cell.angle_gamma   90.00
#
_symmetry.space_group_name_H-M   'P 1'
#
loop_
_entity.id
_entity.type
_entity.pdbx_description
1 polymer ?
#
loop_
_entity_poly.entity_id
_entity_poly.type
_entity_poly.pdbx_seq_one_letter_code
_entity_poly.pdbx_strand_id
1 'polypeptide(L)'
;MTTHPSRPHRPARRAAVATALALTVGLGVSTQVSAQASVPAPARTATAAPQPVAGTQGQPLTRVADFYGAYIDAKGDYTDPDATLAKALRAHYLTPEFATRLAAWENTNGADGVLRAQNVPTRWTVTDNGAVGMGHEVVVTLTFGSGSTAHTTKLFVLLERYNRVVDIQTTSSR
;
A
#
# COMPACT_ATOMS: atom_id res chain seq x y z
N MET A 1 -9.84 20.86 -43.57
CA MET A 1 -9.55 20.06 -44.78
C MET A 1 -8.06 20.18 -45.02
N THR A 2 -7.20 19.17 -44.91
CA THR A 2 -7.31 17.73 -45.16
C THR A 2 -6.41 16.95 -44.21
N THR A 3 -6.90 15.77 -43.83
CA THR A 3 -6.33 14.76 -42.95
C THR A 3 -5.13 14.03 -43.58
N HIS A 4 -4.11 13.71 -42.79
CA HIS A 4 -3.08 12.71 -43.16
C HIS A 4 -3.43 11.34 -42.57
N PRO A 5 -3.30 10.24 -43.35
CA PRO A 5 -3.80 8.92 -42.96
C PRO A 5 -2.80 8.13 -42.10
N SER A 6 -3.34 7.47 -41.07
CA SER A 6 -2.69 6.36 -40.38
C SER A 6 -2.61 5.13 -41.29
N ARG A 7 -1.45 4.46 -41.34
CA ARG A 7 -1.37 3.07 -41.80
C ARG A 7 -0.88 2.15 -40.68
N PRO A 8 -1.59 1.03 -40.43
CA PRO A 8 -1.22 0.04 -39.44
C PRO A 8 -0.26 -0.99 -40.06
N HIS A 9 0.73 -1.45 -39.29
CA HIS A 9 1.42 -2.69 -39.59
C HIS A 9 1.17 -3.69 -38.46
N ARG A 10 0.45 -4.75 -38.85
CA ARG A 10 0.05 -5.94 -38.09
C ARG A 10 1.12 -7.05 -38.35
N PRO A 11 0.96 -8.27 -37.81
CA PRO A 11 1.93 -8.94 -36.93
C PRO A 11 2.68 -10.11 -37.61
N ALA A 12 3.32 -10.97 -36.80
CA ALA A 12 3.85 -12.32 -37.11
C ALA A 12 5.33 -12.32 -37.56
N ARG A 13 6.17 -13.35 -37.37
CA ARG A 13 6.07 -14.78 -37.00
C ARG A 13 7.32 -15.11 -36.15
N ARG A 14 7.20 -15.93 -35.10
CA ARG A 14 7.75 -17.31 -34.96
C ARG A 14 8.88 -17.74 -35.92
N ALA A 15 9.82 -18.47 -35.29
CA ALA A 15 10.72 -19.51 -35.80
C ALA A 15 12.12 -19.07 -36.31
N ALA A 16 13.14 -19.52 -35.57
CA ALA A 16 14.45 -19.84 -36.13
C ALA A 16 14.75 -21.30 -35.77
N VAL A 17 14.98 -22.10 -36.81
CA VAL A 17 15.24 -23.54 -36.78
C VAL A 17 16.72 -23.78 -37.08
N ALA A 18 17.31 -24.67 -36.27
CA ALA A 18 18.43 -25.59 -36.50
C ALA A 18 19.78 -25.10 -37.04
N THR A 19 20.87 -25.65 -36.47
CA THR A 19 21.76 -26.60 -37.16
C THR A 19 22.88 -27.08 -36.24
N ALA A 20 22.99 -28.39 -36.03
CA ALA A 20 24.27 -29.06 -35.83
C ALA A 20 24.07 -30.58 -36.01
N LEU A 21 24.49 -31.06 -37.19
CA LEU A 21 24.68 -32.46 -37.54
C LEU A 21 25.97 -32.96 -36.88
N ALA A 22 25.94 -34.12 -36.24
CA ALA A 22 27.15 -34.92 -36.01
C ALA A 22 26.79 -36.41 -36.15
N LEU A 23 27.19 -37.00 -37.28
CA LEU A 23 27.21 -38.44 -37.47
C LEU A 23 28.45 -39.03 -36.76
N THR A 24 28.23 -39.89 -35.79
CA THR A 24 29.27 -40.83 -35.32
C THR A 24 28.67 -42.22 -35.27
N VAL A 25 29.24 -43.11 -36.09
CA VAL A 25 28.95 -44.54 -36.12
C VAL A 25 29.84 -45.21 -35.08
N GLY A 26 29.23 -45.83 -34.06
CA GLY A 26 29.92 -46.64 -33.06
C GLY A 26 29.06 -47.83 -32.68
N LEU A 27 29.46 -49.04 -33.13
CA LEU A 27 28.93 -50.31 -32.65
C LEU A 27 29.47 -50.59 -31.24
N GLY A 28 28.58 -50.72 -30.24
CA GLY A 28 28.98 -51.14 -28.90
C GLY A 28 27.81 -51.23 -27.92
N VAL A 29 27.40 -52.47 -27.62
CA VAL A 29 26.73 -52.98 -26.40
C VAL A 29 25.61 -52.12 -25.78
N SER A 30 24.38 -52.60 -25.92
CA SER A 30 23.15 -52.06 -25.34
C SER A 30 23.13 -52.13 -23.81
N THR A 31 23.70 -51.15 -23.11
CA THR A 31 23.28 -50.86 -21.74
C THR A 31 22.01 -50.02 -21.82
N GLN A 32 20.86 -50.63 -21.55
CA GLN A 32 19.57 -49.96 -21.45
C GLN A 32 19.63 -48.93 -20.31
N VAL A 33 19.98 -47.69 -20.62
CA VAL A 33 19.78 -46.56 -19.72
C VAL A 33 18.29 -46.24 -19.75
N SER A 34 17.59 -46.64 -18.70
CA SER A 34 16.23 -46.21 -18.45
C SER A 34 16.21 -44.68 -18.37
N ALA A 35 15.74 -44.03 -19.43
CA ALA A 35 15.40 -42.62 -19.41
C ALA A 35 14.20 -42.45 -18.47
N GLN A 36 14.44 -42.31 -17.17
CA GLN A 36 13.45 -41.80 -16.25
C GLN A 36 13.22 -40.34 -16.62
N ALA A 37 12.12 -40.09 -17.32
CA ALA A 37 11.57 -38.76 -17.45
C ALA A 37 11.38 -38.21 -16.03
N SER A 38 12.20 -37.22 -15.67
CA SER A 38 12.00 -36.45 -14.44
C SER A 38 10.64 -35.78 -14.54
N VAL A 39 9.62 -36.42 -13.97
CA VAL A 39 8.31 -35.82 -13.80
C VAL A 39 8.52 -34.56 -12.97
N PRO A 40 8.15 -33.36 -13.44
CA PRO A 40 8.25 -32.16 -12.64
C PRO A 40 7.47 -32.42 -11.35
N ALA A 41 8.15 -32.42 -10.21
CA ALA A 41 7.47 -32.47 -8.93
C ALA A 41 6.49 -31.29 -8.90
N PRO A 42 5.22 -31.48 -8.51
CA PRO A 42 4.29 -30.38 -8.42
C PRO A 42 4.90 -29.32 -7.51
N ALA A 43 5.07 -28.12 -8.03
CA ALA A 43 5.55 -26.99 -7.26
C ALA A 43 4.63 -26.86 -6.05
N ARG A 44 5.15 -27.10 -4.84
CA ARG A 44 4.42 -26.77 -3.62
C ARG A 44 4.24 -25.27 -3.62
N THR A 45 3.03 -24.82 -3.92
CA THR A 45 2.59 -23.48 -3.59
C THR A 45 2.76 -23.34 -2.09
N ALA A 46 3.75 -22.56 -1.66
CA ALA A 46 3.89 -22.22 -0.27
C ALA A 46 2.64 -21.43 0.13
N THR A 47 1.76 -22.06 0.90
CA THR A 47 0.66 -21.34 1.53
C THR A 47 1.28 -20.33 2.48
N ALA A 48 1.05 -19.05 2.22
CA ALA A 48 1.51 -17.99 3.12
C ALA A 48 0.98 -18.28 4.54
N ALA A 49 1.87 -18.20 5.53
CA ALA A 49 1.45 -18.35 6.92
C ALA A 49 0.39 -17.27 7.25
N PRO A 50 -0.61 -17.58 8.09
CA PRO A 50 -1.55 -16.57 8.57
C PRO A 50 -0.79 -15.39 9.18
N GLN A 51 -1.13 -14.17 8.77
CA GLN A 51 -0.56 -12.95 9.33
C GLN A 51 -1.62 -12.27 10.23
N PRO A 52 -1.56 -12.48 11.56
CA PRO A 52 -2.54 -11.89 12.45
C PRO A 52 -2.33 -10.38 12.58
N VAL A 53 -3.44 -9.66 12.75
CA VAL A 53 -3.46 -8.27 13.23
C VAL A 53 -4.08 -8.29 14.62
N ALA A 54 -3.37 -7.72 15.60
CA ALA A 54 -3.82 -7.66 16.99
C ALA A 54 -4.07 -6.21 17.39
N GLY A 55 -5.15 -5.99 18.15
CA GLY A 55 -5.51 -4.69 18.68
C GLY A 55 -6.13 -4.83 20.06
N THR A 56 -6.15 -3.74 20.82
CA THR A 56 -6.81 -3.68 22.12
C THR A 56 -7.71 -2.46 22.15
N GLN A 57 -8.99 -2.68 22.43
CA GLN A 57 -9.96 -1.59 22.53
C GLN A 57 -9.50 -0.58 23.57
N GLY A 58 -9.56 0.71 23.23
CA GLY A 58 -9.19 1.78 24.14
C GLY A 58 -7.69 2.01 24.27
N GLN A 59 -6.84 1.31 23.50
CA GLN A 59 -5.43 1.71 23.38
C GLN A 59 -5.26 2.80 22.31
N PRO A 60 -4.45 3.85 22.57
CA PRO A 60 -4.19 4.91 21.60
C PRO A 60 -3.70 4.38 20.26
N LEU A 61 -2.74 3.43 20.29
CA LEU A 61 -2.16 2.82 19.09
C LEU A 61 -3.23 2.14 18.22
N THR A 62 -4.05 1.25 18.80
CA THR A 62 -5.12 0.55 18.09
C THR A 62 -6.13 1.55 17.53
N ARG A 63 -6.49 2.58 18.30
CA ARG A 63 -7.48 3.57 17.86
C ARG A 63 -7.00 4.40 16.67
N VAL A 64 -5.72 4.77 16.63
CA VAL A 64 -5.14 5.45 15.46
C VAL A 64 -5.07 4.51 14.26
N ALA A 65 -4.70 3.24 14.46
CA ALA A 65 -4.69 2.25 13.38
C ALA A 65 -6.09 2.04 12.78
N ASP A 66 -7.12 1.90 13.62
CA ASP A 66 -8.52 1.76 13.17
C ASP A 66 -8.98 3.00 12.39
N PHE A 67 -8.64 4.20 12.88
CA PHE A 67 -8.98 5.45 12.20
C PHE A 67 -8.31 5.58 10.84
N TYR A 68 -6.98 5.46 10.77
CA TYR A 68 -6.24 5.67 9.53
C TYR A 68 -6.53 4.59 8.50
N GLY A 69 -6.67 3.32 8.91
CA GLY A 69 -7.08 2.24 8.01
C GLY A 69 -8.43 2.53 7.36
N ALA A 70 -9.47 2.76 8.17
CA ALA A 70 -10.81 3.04 7.65
C ALA A 70 -10.88 4.35 6.85
N TYR A 71 -10.14 5.39 7.26
CA TYR A 71 -10.14 6.68 6.57
C TYR A 71 -9.47 6.60 5.20
N ILE A 72 -8.35 5.89 5.10
CA ILE A 72 -7.65 5.66 3.83
C ILE A 72 -8.52 4.81 2.89
N ASP A 73 -9.19 3.77 3.39
CA ASP A 73 -10.12 2.96 2.60
C ASP A 73 -11.31 3.80 2.08
N ALA A 74 -11.92 4.62 2.94
CA ALA A 74 -13.02 5.51 2.55
C ALA A 74 -12.59 6.56 1.51
N LYS A 75 -11.35 7.05 1.60
CA LYS A 75 -10.77 8.02 0.67
C LYS A 75 -10.26 7.41 -0.63
N GLY A 76 -10.14 6.08 -0.70
CA GLY A 76 -9.37 5.29 -1.67
C GLY A 76 -9.35 5.82 -3.11
N ASP A 77 -8.34 5.41 -3.87
CA ASP A 77 -8.17 5.81 -5.28
C ASP A 77 -9.11 5.07 -6.27
N TYR A 78 -10.17 4.46 -5.74
CA TYR A 78 -11.20 3.76 -6.51
C TYR A 78 -12.15 4.76 -7.21
N THR A 79 -12.93 4.25 -8.16
CA THR A 79 -13.87 5.07 -8.97
C THR A 79 -14.90 5.83 -8.12
N ASP A 80 -15.24 5.32 -6.93
CA ASP A 80 -16.28 5.87 -6.05
C ASP A 80 -15.81 5.98 -4.59
N PRO A 81 -15.06 7.03 -4.21
CA PRO A 81 -14.67 7.25 -2.82
C PRO A 81 -15.90 7.57 -1.93
N ASP A 82 -15.95 6.99 -0.73
CA ASP A 82 -17.03 7.20 0.22
C ASP A 82 -16.77 8.45 1.09
N ALA A 83 -17.08 9.61 0.52
CA ALA A 83 -16.97 10.89 1.21
C ALA A 83 -17.85 10.98 2.47
N THR A 84 -18.96 10.24 2.52
CA THR A 84 -19.87 10.24 3.67
C THR A 84 -19.23 9.51 4.84
N LEU A 85 -18.64 8.34 4.59
CA LEU A 85 -17.89 7.58 5.57
C LEU A 85 -16.65 8.35 6.05
N ALA A 86 -15.88 8.93 5.13
CA ALA A 86 -14.71 9.75 5.50
C ALA A 86 -15.09 10.90 6.45
N LYS A 87 -16.21 11.58 6.19
CA LYS A 87 -16.76 12.63 7.06
C LYS A 87 -17.19 12.08 8.42
N ALA A 88 -17.88 10.94 8.45
CA ALA A 88 -18.33 10.30 9.69
C ALA A 88 -17.15 9.85 10.57
N LEU A 89 -16.10 9.28 9.96
CA LEU A 89 -14.88 8.89 10.65
C LEU A 89 -14.21 10.11 11.30
N ARG A 90 -14.06 11.22 10.58
CA ARG A 90 -13.50 12.46 11.16
C ARG A 90 -14.32 12.95 12.35
N ALA A 91 -15.64 12.95 12.25
CA ALA A 91 -16.51 13.34 13.36
C ALA A 91 -16.37 12.43 14.59
N HIS A 92 -16.11 11.13 14.38
CA HIS A 92 -15.93 10.16 15.45
C HIS A 92 -14.56 10.28 16.15
N TYR A 93 -13.47 10.36 15.38
CA TYR A 93 -12.12 10.24 15.91
C TYR A 93 -11.47 11.56 16.32
N LEU A 94 -11.75 12.65 15.60
CA LEU A 94 -11.16 13.97 15.88
C LEU A 94 -11.96 14.69 16.95
N THR A 95 -11.35 15.52 17.81
CA THR A 95 -12.13 16.44 18.64
C THR A 95 -12.79 17.52 17.78
N PRO A 96 -13.96 18.08 18.20
CA PRO A 96 -14.61 19.15 17.44
C PRO A 96 -13.71 20.37 17.23
N GLU A 97 -12.96 20.75 18.26
CA GLU A 97 -12.01 21.86 18.20
C GLU A 97 -10.89 21.58 17.18
N PHE A 98 -10.30 20.38 17.21
CA PHE A 98 -9.30 20.01 16.22
C PHE A 98 -9.88 19.96 14.80
N ALA A 99 -11.10 19.44 14.63
CA ALA A 99 -11.74 19.42 13.32
C ALA A 99 -11.90 20.83 12.73
N THR A 100 -12.20 21.85 13.54
CA THR A 100 -12.23 23.25 13.10
C THR A 100 -10.85 23.77 12.68
N ARG A 101 -9.82 23.55 13.49
CA ARG A 101 -8.44 23.93 13.14
C ARG A 101 -7.95 23.22 11.88
N LEU A 102 -8.29 21.95 11.74
CA LEU A 102 -7.91 21.13 10.59
C LEU A 102 -8.57 21.65 9.31
N ALA A 103 -9.87 21.97 9.35
CA ALA A 103 -10.57 22.56 8.20
C ALA A 103 -9.97 23.91 7.76
N ALA A 104 -9.57 24.75 8.71
CA ALA A 104 -8.88 26.00 8.39
C ALA A 104 -7.53 25.74 7.68
N TRP A 105 -6.76 24.76 8.17
CA TRP A 105 -5.52 24.35 7.52
C TRP A 105 -5.77 23.80 6.11
N GLU A 106 -6.78 22.95 5.92
CA GLU A 106 -7.14 22.38 4.62
C GLU A 106 -7.50 23.46 3.60
N ASN A 107 -8.27 24.47 4.01
CA ASN A 107 -8.61 25.61 3.16
C ASN A 107 -7.38 26.41 2.71
N THR A 108 -6.38 26.56 3.59
CA THR A 108 -5.14 27.26 3.26
C THR A 108 -4.21 26.42 2.36
N ASN A 109 -4.19 25.10 2.54
CA ASN A 109 -3.17 24.24 1.92
C ASN A 109 -3.68 23.45 0.70
N GLY A 110 -4.99 23.39 0.47
CA GLY A 110 -5.57 22.63 -0.65
C GLY A 110 -5.25 21.14 -0.59
N ALA A 111 -5.08 20.58 0.61
CA ALA A 111 -4.69 19.20 0.85
C ALA A 111 -5.57 18.58 1.94
N ASP A 112 -5.63 17.25 1.98
CA ASP A 112 -6.31 16.53 3.07
C ASP A 112 -5.49 16.69 4.36
N GLY A 113 -6.12 17.23 5.41
CA GLY A 113 -5.46 17.56 6.67
C GLY A 113 -5.12 16.33 7.52
N VAL A 114 -5.86 15.23 7.40
CA VAL A 114 -5.58 13.98 8.12
C VAL A 114 -4.34 13.31 7.53
N LEU A 115 -4.21 13.37 6.20
CA LEU A 115 -3.08 12.78 5.46
C LEU A 115 -1.89 13.73 5.31
N ARG A 116 -2.12 15.05 5.51
CA ARG A 116 -1.20 16.14 5.16
C ARG A 116 -0.69 16.03 3.72
N ALA A 117 -1.56 15.63 2.79
CA ALA A 117 -1.21 15.32 1.41
C ALA A 117 -2.39 15.55 0.45
N GLN A 118 -2.11 15.72 -0.84
CA GLN A 118 -3.13 15.87 -1.88
C GLN A 118 -3.68 14.52 -2.39
N ASN A 119 -2.87 13.47 -2.30
CA ASN A 119 -3.18 12.12 -2.74
C ASN A 119 -3.41 11.17 -1.56
N VAL A 120 -3.93 9.98 -1.87
CA VAL A 120 -4.15 8.91 -0.90
C VAL A 120 -2.88 8.03 -0.83
N PRO A 121 -2.43 7.63 0.38
CA PRO A 121 -1.27 6.76 0.52
C PRO A 121 -1.57 5.33 0.04
N THR A 122 -0.56 4.69 -0.54
CA THR A 122 -0.61 3.28 -0.99
C THR A 122 -0.26 2.30 0.12
N ARG A 123 0.38 2.77 1.20
CA ARG A 123 0.70 1.98 2.40
C ARG A 123 0.76 2.89 3.61
N TRP A 124 0.41 2.36 4.77
CA TRP A 124 0.59 3.03 6.05
C TRP A 124 1.10 2.05 7.11
N THR A 125 1.77 2.59 8.12
CA THR A 125 2.13 1.89 9.35
C THR A 125 1.87 2.80 10.54
N VAL A 126 1.58 2.21 11.69
CA VAL A 126 1.33 2.94 12.93
C VAL A 126 2.24 2.38 14.01
N THR A 127 2.98 3.25 14.68
CA THR A 127 3.91 2.90 15.74
C THR A 127 3.67 3.78 16.95
N ASP A 128 3.80 3.19 18.12
CA ASP A 128 3.66 3.94 19.37
C ASP A 128 4.80 4.94 19.54
N ASN A 129 4.49 6.16 20.00
CA ASN A 129 5.52 7.14 20.37
C ASN A 129 5.46 7.51 21.86
N GLY A 130 4.54 6.93 22.64
CA GLY A 130 4.43 7.10 24.09
C GLY A 130 3.73 8.38 24.56
N ALA A 131 3.71 8.56 25.88
CA ALA A 131 3.03 9.69 26.53
C ALA A 131 3.66 11.05 26.17
N VAL A 132 2.83 12.09 26.07
CA VAL A 132 3.23 13.49 25.87
C VAL A 132 2.36 14.36 26.77
N GLY A 133 2.93 14.88 27.86
CA GLY A 133 2.16 15.56 28.90
C GLY A 133 1.02 14.66 29.44
N MET A 134 -0.22 15.12 29.29
CA MET A 134 -1.44 14.37 29.66
C MET A 134 -2.02 13.54 28.50
N GLY A 135 -1.37 13.53 27.34
CA GLY A 135 -1.79 12.83 26.14
C GLY A 135 -0.87 11.66 25.77
N HIS A 136 -1.11 11.11 24.60
CA HIS A 136 -0.32 10.05 24.00
C HIS A 136 -0.05 10.37 22.54
N GLU A 137 1.18 10.21 22.09
CA GLU A 137 1.54 10.44 20.70
C GLU A 137 1.75 9.10 20.00
N VAL A 138 1.20 9.00 18.79
CA VAL A 138 1.32 7.84 17.92
C VAL A 138 1.86 8.32 16.58
N VAL A 139 2.81 7.59 16.00
CA VAL A 139 3.41 7.93 14.71
C VAL A 139 2.72 7.13 13.61
N VAL A 140 2.20 7.83 12.61
CA VAL A 140 1.67 7.26 11.37
C VAL A 140 2.66 7.54 10.25
N THR A 141 3.22 6.50 9.64
CA THR A 141 4.05 6.64 8.44
C THR A 141 3.23 6.28 7.23
N LEU A 142 2.98 7.28 6.37
CA LEU A 142 2.27 7.15 5.11
C LEU A 142 3.26 7.00 3.96
N THR A 143 3.02 6.06 3.06
CA THR A 143 3.77 5.89 1.81
C THR A 143 2.89 6.25 0.64
N PHE A 144 3.40 7.05 -0.29
CA PHE A 144 2.70 7.49 -1.49
C PHE A 144 3.46 7.04 -2.73
N GLY A 145 2.74 6.80 -3.84
CA GLY A 145 3.34 6.36 -5.09
C GLY A 145 3.76 4.87 -5.07
N SER A 146 4.58 4.48 -6.04
CA SER A 146 5.05 3.11 -6.23
C SER A 146 6.44 3.06 -6.85
N GLY A 147 7.13 1.93 -6.71
CA GLY A 147 8.47 1.74 -7.29
C GLY A 147 9.46 2.82 -6.86
N SER A 148 10.18 3.41 -7.82
CA SER A 148 11.21 4.42 -7.59
C SER A 148 10.67 5.82 -7.26
N THR A 149 9.37 6.08 -7.40
CA THR A 149 8.75 7.36 -7.04
C THR A 149 8.08 7.32 -5.67
N ALA A 150 8.17 6.18 -4.98
CA ALA A 150 7.62 6.04 -3.64
C ALA A 150 8.32 6.96 -2.65
N HIS A 151 7.54 7.68 -1.86
CA HIS A 151 8.05 8.54 -0.78
C HIS A 151 7.18 8.41 0.46
N THR A 152 7.72 8.80 1.61
CA THR A 152 7.06 8.64 2.89
C THR A 152 6.91 9.94 3.66
N THR A 153 5.77 10.12 4.31
CA THR A 153 5.51 11.21 5.26
C THR A 153 5.26 10.61 6.64
N LYS A 154 5.91 11.15 7.67
CA LYS A 154 5.62 10.81 9.06
C LYS A 154 4.68 11.84 9.65
N LEU A 155 3.63 11.36 10.32
CA LEU A 155 2.67 12.15 11.06
C LEU A 155 2.76 11.76 12.54
N PHE A 156 2.78 12.77 13.39
CA PHE A 156 2.71 12.64 14.83
C PHE A 156 1.28 12.99 15.24
N VAL A 157 0.54 11.98 15.65
CA VAL A 157 -0.88 12.06 15.99
C VAL A 157 -0.99 12.12 17.50
N LEU A 158 -1.41 13.26 18.02
CA LEU A 158 -1.59 13.46 19.45
C LEU A 158 -3.03 13.12 19.85
N LEU A 159 -3.16 12.26 20.86
CA LEU A 159 -4.41 11.85 21.46
C LEU A 159 -4.50 12.35 22.90
N GLU A 160 -5.68 12.82 23.28
CA GLU A 160 -5.98 13.20 24.67
C GLU A 160 -7.24 12.47 25.17
N ARG A 161 -8.07 13.14 25.98
CA ARG A 161 -9.25 12.58 26.66
C ARG A 161 -10.04 11.63 25.76
N TYR A 162 -10.28 10.42 26.27
CA TYR A 162 -10.96 9.34 25.56
C TYR A 162 -10.26 8.89 24.27
N ASN A 163 -8.95 9.09 24.15
CA ASN A 163 -8.12 8.81 22.98
C ASN A 163 -8.64 9.47 21.71
N ARG A 164 -9.16 10.70 21.77
CA ARG A 164 -9.53 11.45 20.56
C ARG A 164 -8.32 12.20 20.04
N VAL A 165 -8.22 12.27 18.72
CA VAL A 165 -7.15 13.02 18.05
C VAL A 165 -7.39 14.50 18.26
N VAL A 166 -6.41 15.16 18.88
CA VAL A 166 -6.41 16.61 19.13
C VAL A 166 -5.43 17.34 18.22
N ASP A 167 -4.45 16.64 17.66
CA ASP A 167 -3.52 17.24 16.71
C ASP A 167 -2.86 16.20 15.81
N ILE A 168 -2.45 16.65 14.61
CA ILE A 168 -1.70 15.85 13.63
C ILE A 168 -0.61 16.75 13.07
N GLN A 169 0.66 16.47 13.31
CA GLN A 169 1.78 17.30 12.83
C GLN A 169 2.81 16.47 12.07
N THR A 170 3.71 17.12 11.33
CA THR A 170 4.87 16.46 10.69
C THR A 170 6.12 16.42 11.59
N THR A 171 6.02 17.03 12.78
CA THR A 171 7.04 17.04 13.83
C THR A 171 6.42 16.60 15.16
N SER A 172 7.21 15.95 16.01
CA SER A 172 6.75 15.48 17.33
C SER A 172 6.40 16.65 18.24
N SER A 173 5.44 16.44 19.14
CA SER A 173 5.05 17.38 20.20
C SER A 173 5.89 17.24 21.48
N ARG A 174 6.95 16.41 21.42
CA ARG A 174 7.89 16.16 22.52
C ARG A 174 9.00 17.19 22.60
#